data_AF-X0QDG8-F1
#
_entry.id   AF-X0QDG8-F1
#
_cell.length_a   1.000
_cell.length_b   1.000
_cell.length_c   1.000
_cell.angle_alpha   90.00
_cell.angle_beta   90.00
_cell.angle_gamma   90.00
#
_symmetry.space_group_name_H-M   'P 1'
#
loop_
_entity.id
_entity.type
_entity.pdbx_description
1 polymer ?
#
loop_
_entity_poly.entity_id
_entity_poly.type
_entity_poly.pdbx_seq_one_letter_code
_entity_poly.pdbx_strand_id
1 'polypeptide(L)'
;MFNPDPSAKPVNTKLPRDVIMMVEKNNLVMAIKTLATDENISMDEAKSRIDAYETQLKVKQQQKLNTIASKQGIPNQAISFDREQEEDEPGPLVKNRVKTTKQSQGFKGLQDGVDSQLNDLGYKKPLLPYC
;
A
#
# COMPACT_ATOMS: atom_id res chain seq x y z
N MET A 1 -45.78 -13.76 3.52
CA MET A 1 -45.40 -13.01 4.73
C MET A 1 -43.98 -13.42 5.07
N PHE A 2 -43.03 -12.48 4.99
CA PHE A 2 -41.61 -12.75 5.23
C PHE A 2 -41.39 -12.65 6.74
N ASN A 3 -41.09 -13.77 7.41
CA ASN A 3 -40.65 -13.75 8.81
C ASN A 3 -39.14 -13.49 8.79
N PRO A 4 -38.65 -12.29 9.15
CA PRO A 4 -37.24 -12.14 9.44
C PRO A 4 -36.99 -12.84 10.77
N ASP A 5 -36.20 -13.90 10.74
CA ASP A 5 -35.68 -14.55 11.94
C ASP A 5 -34.89 -13.51 12.78
N PRO A 6 -35.32 -13.20 14.02
CA PRO A 6 -34.60 -12.25 14.89
C PRO A 6 -33.28 -12.82 15.45
N SER A 7 -32.88 -14.04 15.07
CA SER A 7 -31.61 -14.65 15.45
C SER A 7 -30.47 -14.39 14.45
N ALA A 8 -30.64 -13.49 13.47
CA ALA A 8 -29.53 -13.01 12.66
C ALA A 8 -28.56 -12.20 13.53
N LYS A 9 -27.54 -12.87 14.06
CA LYS A 9 -26.42 -12.24 14.78
C LYS A 9 -25.96 -11.03 13.96
N PRO A 10 -25.75 -9.84 14.56
CA PRO A 10 -25.20 -8.71 13.83
C PRO A 10 -23.87 -9.16 13.27
N VAL A 11 -23.80 -9.36 11.94
CA VAL A 11 -22.55 -9.66 11.27
C VAL A 11 -21.62 -8.51 11.62
N ASN A 12 -20.62 -8.81 12.43
CA ASN A 12 -19.69 -7.82 12.93
C ASN A 12 -18.94 -7.31 11.69
N THR A 13 -19.31 -6.13 11.22
CA THR A 13 -18.81 -5.59 9.93
C THR A 13 -17.33 -5.23 9.99
N LYS A 14 -16.72 -5.34 11.17
CA LYS A 14 -15.30 -5.10 11.41
C LYS A 14 -14.56 -6.42 11.43
N LEU A 15 -13.58 -6.55 10.53
CA LEU A 15 -12.68 -7.68 10.49
C LEU A 15 -11.95 -7.84 11.84
N PRO A 16 -11.68 -9.09 12.28
CA PRO A 16 -10.82 -9.36 13.43
C PRO A 16 -9.43 -8.74 13.25
N ARG A 17 -8.79 -8.34 14.37
CA ARG A 17 -7.48 -7.69 14.34
C ARG A 17 -6.41 -8.55 13.65
N ASP A 18 -6.44 -9.85 13.86
CA ASP A 18 -5.47 -10.77 13.27
C ASP A 18 -5.64 -10.86 11.75
N VAL A 19 -6.88 -10.90 11.27
CA VAL A 19 -7.22 -10.86 9.85
C VAL A 19 -6.78 -9.53 9.23
N ILE A 20 -7.00 -8.40 9.92
CA ILE A 20 -6.52 -7.08 9.50
C ILE A 20 -4.99 -7.07 9.32
N MET A 21 -4.25 -7.58 10.30
CA MET A 21 -2.79 -7.65 10.22
C MET A 21 -2.33 -8.53 9.05
N MET A 22 -3.06 -9.60 8.73
CA MET A 22 -2.76 -10.43 7.57
C MET A 22 -2.99 -9.68 6.26
N VAL A 23 -4.08 -8.91 6.14
CA VAL A 23 -4.35 -8.08 4.95
C VAL A 23 -3.28 -7.01 4.79
N GLU A 24 -2.91 -6.31 5.86
CA GLU A 24 -1.85 -5.28 5.83
C GLU A 24 -0.47 -5.84 5.48
N LYS A 25 -0.21 -7.11 5.81
CA LYS A 25 1.01 -7.84 5.44
C LYS A 25 0.95 -8.49 4.06
N ASN A 26 -0.08 -8.21 3.26
CA ASN A 26 -0.31 -8.79 1.94
C ASN A 26 -0.51 -10.33 1.95
N ASN A 27 -0.99 -10.88 3.06
CA ASN A 27 -1.29 -12.31 3.23
C ASN A 27 -2.79 -12.61 3.01
N LEU A 28 -3.34 -12.15 1.87
CA LEU A 28 -4.79 -12.14 1.60
C LEU A 28 -5.43 -13.54 1.66
N VAL A 29 -4.82 -14.55 1.04
CA VAL A 29 -5.36 -15.92 1.02
C VAL A 29 -5.46 -16.50 2.42
N MET A 30 -4.47 -16.22 3.28
CA MET A 30 -4.48 -16.67 4.67
C MET A 30 -5.54 -15.93 5.48
N ALA A 31 -5.71 -14.62 5.23
CA ALA A 31 -6.74 -13.80 5.87
C ALA A 31 -8.15 -14.32 5.53
N ILE A 32 -8.43 -14.60 4.26
CA ILE A 32 -9.70 -15.16 3.79
C ILE A 32 -9.95 -16.52 4.44
N LYS A 33 -8.97 -17.43 4.42
CA LYS A 33 -9.09 -18.76 5.02
C LYS A 33 -9.37 -18.70 6.52
N THR A 34 -8.66 -17.82 7.23
CA THR A 34 -8.81 -17.63 8.67
C THR A 34 -10.19 -17.06 8.98
N LEU A 35 -10.61 -16.01 8.27
CA LEU A 35 -11.93 -15.40 8.45
C LEU A 35 -13.08 -16.37 8.16
N ALA A 36 -12.97 -17.14 7.08
CA ALA A 36 -13.97 -18.16 6.73
C ALA A 36 -14.09 -19.24 7.82
N THR A 37 -12.96 -19.66 8.39
CA THR A 37 -12.92 -20.68 9.44
C THR A 37 -13.45 -20.14 10.77
N ASP A 38 -12.99 -18.96 11.19
CA ASP A 38 -13.30 -18.37 12.49
C ASP A 38 -14.77 -17.93 12.58
N GLU A 39 -15.31 -17.36 11.49
CA GLU A 39 -16.70 -16.89 11.44
C GLU A 39 -17.66 -17.92 10.86
N ASN A 40 -17.15 -19.07 10.40
CA ASN A 40 -17.93 -20.14 9.80
C ASN A 40 -18.79 -19.64 8.61
N ILE A 41 -18.16 -18.84 7.75
CA ILE A 41 -18.77 -18.26 6.53
C ILE A 41 -18.17 -18.90 5.28
N SER A 42 -18.82 -18.70 4.13
CA SER A 42 -18.27 -19.18 2.86
C SER A 42 -16.97 -18.44 2.50
N MET A 43 -16.10 -19.10 1.73
CA MET A 43 -14.88 -18.45 1.20
C MET A 43 -15.19 -17.21 0.38
N ASP A 44 -16.29 -17.24 -0.38
CA ASP A 44 -16.70 -16.12 -1.23
C ASP A 44 -17.17 -14.92 -0.40
N GLU A 45 -17.89 -15.18 0.70
CA GLU A 45 -18.31 -14.13 1.63
C GLU A 45 -17.10 -13.54 2.37
N ALA A 46 -16.19 -14.39 2.84
CA ALA A 46 -14.94 -13.95 3.45
C ALA A 46 -14.11 -13.10 2.49
N LYS A 47 -14.00 -13.51 1.22
CA LYS A 47 -13.32 -12.75 0.16
C LYS A 47 -13.95 -11.37 0.00
N SER A 48 -15.27 -11.28 -0.14
CA SER A 48 -15.97 -10.01 -0.30
C SER A 48 -15.68 -9.03 0.86
N ARG A 49 -15.63 -9.53 2.10
CA ARG A 49 -15.29 -8.72 3.27
C ARG A 49 -13.83 -8.25 3.28
N ILE A 50 -12.90 -9.09 2.85
CA ILE A 50 -11.48 -8.74 2.73
C ILE A 50 -11.27 -7.69 1.63
N ASP A 51 -11.88 -7.88 0.47
CA ASP A 51 -11.80 -6.95 -0.67
C ASP A 51 -12.36 -5.56 -0.28
N ALA A 52 -13.49 -5.53 0.44
CA ALA A 52 -14.07 -4.30 0.97
C ALA A 52 -13.16 -3.57 1.97
N TYR A 53 -12.37 -4.30 2.76
CA TYR A 53 -11.39 -3.71 3.67
C TYR A 53 -10.16 -3.18 2.91
N GLU A 54 -9.67 -3.91 1.91
CA GLU A 54 -8.53 -3.49 1.10
C GLU A 54 -8.82 -2.19 0.35
N THR A 55 -9.99 -2.08 -0.26
CA THR A 55 -10.42 -0.86 -0.95
C THR A 55 -10.49 0.34 0.00
N GLN A 56 -11.06 0.17 1.20
CA GLN A 56 -11.06 1.21 2.23
C GLN A 56 -9.65 1.60 2.67
N LEU A 57 -8.76 0.62 2.80
CA LEU A 57 -7.36 0.85 3.16
C LEU A 57 -6.65 1.68 2.09
N LYS A 58 -6.81 1.33 0.80
CA LYS A 58 -6.27 2.10 -0.34
C LYS A 58 -6.81 3.53 -0.37
N VAL A 59 -8.13 3.71 -0.23
CA VAL A 59 -8.75 5.04 -0.18
C VAL A 59 -8.18 5.88 0.97
N LYS A 60 -8.03 5.29 2.16
CA LYS A 60 -7.48 5.97 3.33
C LYS A 60 -6.01 6.35 3.13
N GLN A 61 -5.22 5.49 2.48
CA GLN A 61 -3.84 5.81 2.12
C GLN A 61 -3.78 6.97 1.12
N GLN A 62 -4.60 6.92 0.06
CA GLN A 62 -4.67 7.99 -0.93
C GLN A 62 -5.10 9.33 -0.29
N GLN A 63 -6.10 9.32 0.59
CA GLN A 63 -6.53 10.53 1.31
C GLN A 63 -5.41 11.14 2.16
N LYS A 64 -4.62 10.31 2.86
CA LYS A 64 -3.46 10.77 3.62
C LYS A 64 -2.41 11.42 2.71
N LEU A 65 -2.10 10.78 1.60
CA LEU A 65 -1.16 11.30 0.61
C LEU A 65 -1.64 12.64 0.03
N ASN A 66 -2.91 12.74 -0.37
CA ASN A 66 -3.52 13.98 -0.87
C ASN A 66 -3.50 15.10 0.18
N THR A 67 -3.73 14.76 1.46
CA THR A 67 -3.68 15.73 2.56
C THR A 67 -2.27 16.27 2.78
N ILE A 68 -1.26 15.39 2.72
CA ILE A 68 0.15 15.78 2.83
C ILE A 68 0.55 16.64 1.62
N ALA A 69 0.15 16.23 0.42
CA ALA A 69 0.39 16.98 -0.82
C ALA A 69 -0.16 18.40 -0.77
N SER A 70 -1.42 18.53 -0.34
CA SER A 70 -2.10 19.81 -0.20
C SER A 70 -1.40 20.71 0.82
N LYS A 71 -0.89 20.13 1.92
CA LYS A 71 -0.10 20.87 2.92
C LYS A 71 1.28 21.27 2.43
N GLN A 72 1.88 20.51 1.52
CA GLN A 72 3.23 20.73 0.98
C GLN A 72 3.23 21.48 -0.36
N GLY A 73 2.05 21.88 -0.89
CA GLY A 73 1.93 22.56 -2.18
C GLY A 73 2.26 21.68 -3.40
N ILE A 74 2.26 20.35 -3.24
CA ILE A 74 2.57 19.40 -4.31
C ILE A 74 1.27 19.12 -5.09
N PRO A 75 1.26 19.30 -6.43
CA PRO A 75 0.06 19.08 -7.23
C PRO A 75 -0.42 17.63 -7.13
N ASN A 76 -1.72 17.45 -6.89
CA ASN A 76 -2.38 16.13 -6.75
C ASN A 76 -2.17 15.20 -7.96
N GLN A 77 -1.80 15.73 -9.13
CA GLN A 77 -1.48 14.96 -10.34
C GLN A 77 -0.19 14.11 -10.21
N ALA A 78 0.70 14.41 -9.28
CA ALA A 78 1.93 13.65 -9.06
C ALA A 78 1.76 12.43 -8.12
N ILE A 79 0.56 12.25 -7.54
CA ILE A 79 0.33 11.36 -6.39
C ILE A 79 -0.80 10.35 -6.68
N SER A 80 -1.32 10.34 -7.90
CA SER A 80 -2.23 9.30 -8.38
C SER A 80 -1.49 7.97 -8.48
N PHE A 81 -1.82 7.04 -7.58
CA PHE A 81 -1.41 5.64 -7.62
C PHE A 81 -2.25 4.80 -8.61
N ASP A 82 -2.96 5.46 -9.53
CA ASP A 82 -3.85 4.83 -10.48
C ASP A 82 -3.31 5.01 -11.91
N ARG A 83 -2.23 4.26 -12.18
CA ARG A 83 -2.02 3.70 -13.50
C ARG A 83 -1.92 2.20 -13.29
N GLU A 84 -3.05 1.60 -12.92
CA GLU A 84 -3.27 0.19 -13.19
C GLU A 84 -3.13 0.02 -14.71
N GLN A 85 -2.11 -0.75 -15.08
CA GLN A 85 -1.83 -1.17 -16.43
C GLN A 85 -2.92 -2.18 -16.77
N GLU A 86 -3.88 -1.77 -17.59
CA GLU A 86 -4.90 -2.64 -18.17
C GLU A 86 -4.25 -3.92 -18.69
N GLU A 87 -4.79 -5.05 -18.26
CA GLU A 87 -4.50 -6.36 -18.83
C GLU A 87 -5.02 -6.39 -20.28
N ASP A 88 -4.13 -6.11 -21.23
CA ASP A 88 -4.31 -6.54 -22.61
C ASP A 88 -3.23 -7.57 -22.93
N GLU A 89 -3.68 -8.80 -23.22
CA GLU A 89 -3.11 -9.88 -24.05
C GLU A 89 -1.57 -9.94 -24.28
N PRO A 90 -0.94 -11.14 -24.33
CA PRO A 90 0.49 -11.28 -24.58
C PRO A 90 0.86 -11.01 -26.05
N GLY A 91 0.77 -9.75 -26.47
CA GLY A 91 1.36 -9.25 -27.71
C GLY A 91 2.89 -9.21 -27.62
N PRO A 92 3.61 -9.37 -28.73
CA PRO A 92 5.07 -9.50 -28.73
C PRO A 92 5.69 -8.23 -28.13
N LEU A 93 6.57 -8.43 -27.14
CA LEU A 93 7.29 -7.40 -26.41
C LEU A 93 8.01 -6.44 -27.36
N VAL A 94 7.35 -5.33 -27.71
CA VAL A 94 8.01 -4.22 -28.40
C VAL A 94 8.96 -3.59 -27.39
N LYS A 95 10.26 -3.78 -27.61
CA LYS A 95 11.35 -3.18 -26.85
C LYS A 95 11.29 -1.66 -27.02
N ASN A 96 10.41 -1.01 -26.29
CA ASN A 96 10.42 0.44 -26.14
C ASN A 96 11.64 0.78 -25.29
N ARG A 97 12.70 1.16 -26.00
CA ARG A 97 13.96 1.70 -25.50
C ARG A 97 13.69 2.61 -24.31
N VAL A 98 13.99 2.11 -23.11
CA VAL A 98 14.03 2.87 -21.86
C VAL A 98 14.87 4.11 -22.13
N LYS A 99 14.23 5.29 -22.10
CA LYS A 99 14.97 6.55 -22.05
C LYS A 99 15.66 6.55 -20.69
N THR A 100 16.96 6.28 -20.70
CA THR A 100 17.86 6.43 -19.55
C THR A 100 17.75 7.86 -19.04
N THR A 101 16.92 8.09 -18.02
CA THR A 101 16.99 9.30 -17.22
C THR A 101 18.35 9.31 -16.54
N LYS A 102 19.07 10.45 -16.62
CA LYS A 102 20.41 10.61 -16.05
C LYS A 102 20.37 10.27 -14.56
N GLN A 103 20.85 9.07 -14.22
CA GLN A 103 20.68 8.41 -12.94
C GLN A 103 21.42 9.08 -11.75
N SER A 104 22.11 10.21 -11.96
CA SER A 104 23.10 10.71 -11.00
C SER A 104 22.74 12.00 -10.26
N GLN A 105 21.74 12.78 -10.70
CA GLN A 105 21.52 14.12 -10.13
C GLN A 105 20.68 14.08 -8.85
N GLY A 106 19.56 13.35 -8.85
CA GLY A 106 18.63 13.31 -7.71
C GLY A 106 19.21 12.58 -6.49
N PHE A 107 19.80 11.41 -6.68
CA PHE A 107 20.40 10.63 -5.57
C PHE A 107 21.59 11.36 -4.94
N LYS A 108 22.42 12.02 -5.74
CA LYS A 108 23.56 12.81 -5.25
C LYS A 108 23.10 14.00 -4.42
N GLY A 109 22.09 14.74 -4.87
CA GLY A 109 21.51 15.85 -4.10
C GLY A 109 20.92 15.41 -2.76
N LEU A 110 20.26 14.24 -2.71
CA LEU A 110 19.78 13.67 -1.46
C LEU A 110 20.94 13.30 -0.51
N GLN A 111 21.99 12.68 -1.05
CA GLN A 111 23.20 12.34 -0.29
C GLN A 111 23.88 13.58 0.30
N ASP A 112 24.02 14.64 -0.49
CA ASP A 112 24.67 15.89 -0.07
C ASP A 112 23.83 16.63 1.00
N GLY A 113 22.49 16.57 0.89
CA GLY A 113 21.58 17.15 1.89
C GLY A 113 21.65 16.45 3.26
N VAL A 114 21.71 15.11 3.25
CA VAL A 114 21.90 14.32 4.48
C VAL A 114 23.26 14.59 5.11
N ASP A 115 24.32 14.62 4.30
CA ASP A 115 25.67 14.93 4.78
C ASP A 115 25.76 16.34 5.40
N SER A 116 25.05 17.33 4.83
CA SER A 116 24.99 18.70 5.38
C SER A 116 24.33 18.75 6.75
N GLN A 117 23.18 18.07 6.93
CA GLN A 117 22.51 17.99 8.23
C GLN A 117 23.36 17.29 9.29
N LEU A 118 24.10 16.24 8.90
CA LEU A 118 25.01 15.54 9.81
C LEU A 118 26.17 16.45 10.24
N ASN A 119 26.70 17.27 9.34
CA ASN A 119 27.73 18.25 9.67
C ASN A 119 27.22 19.33 10.63
N ASP A 120 26.00 19.85 10.42
CA ASP A 120 25.38 20.84 11.31
C ASP A 120 25.18 20.30 12.74
N LEU A 121 24.91 18.99 12.86
CA LEU A 121 24.81 18.28 14.13
C LEU A 121 26.18 17.94 14.76
N GLY A 122 27.29 18.31 14.11
CA GLY A 122 28.64 18.01 14.57
C GLY A 122 29.04 16.53 14.44
N TYR A 123 28.33 15.76 13.62
CA TYR A 123 28.62 14.34 13.40
C TYR A 123 29.90 14.18 12.59
N LYS A 124 30.89 13.47 13.14
CA LYS A 124 32.13 13.13 12.42
C LYS A 124 31.99 11.75 11.79
N LYS A 125 32.28 11.66 10.49
CA LYS A 125 32.32 10.36 9.80
C LYS A 125 33.35 9.47 10.48
N PRO A 126 32.99 8.23 10.88
CA PRO A 126 33.92 7.32 11.53
C PRO A 126 35.06 6.96 10.58
N LEU A 127 36.27 6.82 11.12
CA LEU A 127 37.42 6.39 10.34
C LEU A 127 37.24 4.91 9.99
N LEU A 128 36.98 4.63 8.70
CA LEU A 128 36.96 3.26 8.21
C LEU A 128 38.41 2.78 8.03
N PRO A 129 38.79 1.59 8.53
CA PRO A 129 40.08 1.02 8.22
C PRO A 129 40.18 0.76 6.71
N TYR A 130 41.33 1.06 6.12
CA TYR A 130 41.62 0.73 4.73
C TYR A 130 41.56 -0.79 4.54
N CYS A 131 40.78 -1.25 3.57
CA CYS A 131 40.85 -2.61 3.04
C CYS A 131 41.90 -2.67 1.92
#